data_AF-A0A2I1G4Q4-F1
#
_entry.id   AF-A0A2I1G4Q4-F1
#
_cell.length_a   1.000
_cell.length_b   1.000
_cell.length_c   1.000
_cell.angle_alpha   90.00
_cell.angle_beta   90.00
_cell.angle_gamma   90.00
#
_symmetry.space_group_name_H-M   'P 1'
#
loop_
_entity.id
_entity.type
_entity.pdbx_description
1 polymer ?
#
loop_
_entity_poly.entity_id
_entity_poly.type
_entity_poly.pdbx_seq_one_letter_code
_entity_poly.pdbx_strand_id
1 'polypeptide(L)'
;MTTLPTEKDDLKSPKLLSPSKRWGNNKLPGQFTKEHDMQTKSTKNNIRTRDDTVFRYYEDTDTLSVYFAKASSGVVRYCEEVNDFILVSYDGDDKIVSVEIYEASELLCCHLFDTPKTIDNKPPLALYPICYEDRDDLEVLFVCSKPSSITFKETEDKDIEVGMNDENNIVTLLFHNASSKLAKTLPENEREKLAEKAKLRSLEIAKWSHLLD
;
A
#
# COMPACT_ATOMS: atom_id res chain seq x y z
N MET A 1 46.02 41.98 26.33
CA MET A 1 45.92 41.43 24.96
C MET A 1 45.73 39.93 25.09
N THR A 2 44.49 39.47 25.03
CA THR A 2 44.14 38.05 25.01
C THR A 2 42.89 37.95 24.15
N THR A 3 43.07 37.42 22.93
CA THR A 3 42.02 37.25 21.92
C THR A 3 41.29 35.93 22.17
N LEU A 4 39.99 36.01 22.41
CA LEU A 4 39.05 34.89 22.34
C LEU A 4 38.78 34.56 20.86
N PRO A 5 38.75 33.29 20.44
CA PRO A 5 38.24 32.94 19.12
C PRO A 5 36.71 32.81 19.17
N THR A 6 36.03 33.58 18.32
CA THR A 6 34.61 33.46 18.02
C THR A 6 34.42 32.31 17.03
N GLU A 7 34.01 31.15 17.52
CA GLU A 7 33.58 30.05 16.65
C GLU A 7 32.12 30.32 16.28
N LYS A 8 31.89 30.69 15.01
CA LYS A 8 30.55 30.75 14.43
C LYS A 8 30.19 29.32 14.06
N ASP A 9 29.35 28.70 14.87
CA ASP A 9 28.62 27.50 14.46
C ASP A 9 27.65 27.88 13.34
N ASP A 10 28.10 27.65 12.09
CA ASP A 10 27.21 27.52 10.95
C ASP A 10 26.36 26.26 11.19
N LEU A 11 25.25 26.45 11.88
CA LEU A 11 24.16 25.48 12.02
C LEU A 11 23.63 25.19 10.62
N LYS A 12 24.26 24.25 9.92
CA LYS A 12 23.73 23.67 8.69
C LYS A 12 22.39 23.07 9.05
N SER A 13 21.32 23.74 8.63
CA SER A 13 19.97 23.20 8.62
C SER A 13 20.03 21.75 8.11
N PRO A 14 19.40 20.78 8.79
CA PRO A 14 19.32 19.43 8.25
C PRO A 14 18.71 19.55 6.86
N LYS A 15 19.43 19.06 5.85
CA LYS A 15 18.85 18.89 4.52
C LYS A 15 17.65 17.97 4.71
N LEU A 16 16.44 18.52 4.57
CA LEU A 16 15.22 17.77 4.33
C LEU A 16 15.54 16.82 3.17
N LEU A 17 15.79 15.56 3.49
CA LEU A 17 15.85 14.49 2.51
C LEU A 17 14.46 14.47 1.87
N SER A 18 14.41 14.81 0.59
CA SER A 18 13.19 14.70 -0.19
C SER A 18 12.66 13.27 -0.10
N PRO A 19 11.36 13.03 0.14
CA PRO A 19 10.80 11.69 0.18
C PRO A 19 11.16 10.94 -1.11
N SER A 20 11.76 9.76 -1.00
CA SER A 20 12.05 8.92 -2.16
C SER A 20 10.74 8.50 -2.82
N LYS A 21 10.39 9.13 -3.95
CA LYS A 21 9.18 8.82 -4.73
C LYS A 21 9.35 7.49 -5.49
N ARG A 22 9.30 6.35 -4.80
CA ARG A 22 9.32 5.04 -5.49
C ARG A 22 7.90 4.65 -5.90
N TRP A 23 7.70 4.47 -7.21
CA TRP A 23 6.56 3.74 -7.77
C TRP A 23 7.10 2.39 -8.23
N GLY A 24 6.52 1.29 -7.76
CA GLY A 24 6.92 -0.06 -8.17
C GLY A 24 5.75 -0.88 -8.71
N ASN A 25 6.03 -1.75 -9.69
CA ASN A 25 5.15 -2.78 -10.22
C ASN A 25 5.97 -4.03 -10.60
N ASN A 26 6.00 -5.05 -9.74
CA ASN A 26 6.77 -6.26 -10.02
C ASN A 26 5.93 -7.26 -10.81
N LYS A 27 6.50 -7.77 -11.92
CA LYS A 27 5.93 -8.92 -12.64
C LYS A 27 6.30 -10.21 -11.91
N LEU A 28 5.37 -11.16 -11.80
CA LEU A 28 5.61 -12.48 -11.18
C LEU A 28 6.83 -13.17 -11.81
N PRO A 29 7.83 -13.60 -11.02
CA PRO A 29 8.89 -14.49 -11.47
C PRO A 29 8.29 -15.84 -11.89
N GLY A 30 8.76 -16.43 -12.99
CA GLY A 30 8.26 -17.73 -13.50
C GLY A 30 8.50 -18.94 -12.57
N GLN A 31 9.14 -18.74 -11.41
CA GLN A 31 9.34 -19.72 -10.36
C GLN A 31 8.12 -19.80 -9.42
N PHE A 32 7.39 -18.69 -9.23
CA PHE A 32 6.16 -18.63 -8.42
C PHE A 32 5.02 -19.47 -8.98
N THR A 33 4.86 -19.50 -10.30
CA THR A 33 3.79 -20.30 -10.93
C THR A 33 3.95 -21.80 -10.66
N LYS A 34 5.17 -22.30 -10.43
CA LYS A 34 5.40 -23.73 -10.15
C LYS A 34 5.23 -24.10 -8.68
N GLU A 35 5.68 -23.25 -7.76
CA GLU A 35 5.57 -23.50 -6.31
C GLU A 35 4.15 -23.24 -5.78
N HIS A 36 3.46 -22.23 -6.32
CA HIS A 36 2.09 -21.90 -5.93
C HIS A 36 1.08 -23.00 -6.33
N ASP A 37 1.26 -23.59 -7.51
CA ASP A 37 0.49 -24.73 -8.01
C ASP A 37 0.66 -26.01 -7.16
N MET A 38 1.74 -26.10 -6.35
CA MET A 38 1.98 -27.25 -5.46
C MET A 38 1.40 -27.05 -4.05
N GLN A 39 1.30 -25.81 -3.55
CA GLN A 39 0.79 -25.51 -2.20
C GLN A 39 -0.71 -25.24 -2.16
N THR A 40 -1.25 -24.56 -3.17
CA THR A 40 -2.71 -24.46 -3.32
C THR A 40 -3.17 -25.66 -4.13
N LYS A 41 -4.17 -26.40 -3.66
CA LYS A 41 -4.88 -27.41 -4.46
C LYS A 41 -5.70 -26.74 -5.59
N SER A 42 -5.19 -25.66 -6.18
CA SER A 42 -5.81 -24.96 -7.29
C SER A 42 -5.54 -25.76 -8.55
N THR A 43 -6.60 -26.29 -9.14
CA THR A 43 -6.57 -26.99 -10.42
C THR A 43 -6.06 -26.02 -11.48
N LYS A 44 -4.83 -26.24 -11.96
CA LYS A 44 -4.17 -25.64 -13.14
C LYS A 44 -5.05 -24.68 -13.96
N ASN A 45 -4.74 -23.37 -13.90
CA ASN A 45 -4.95 -22.30 -14.91
C ASN A 45 -5.77 -21.05 -14.54
N ASN A 46 -6.22 -20.86 -13.29
CA ASN A 46 -7.10 -19.72 -12.93
C ASN A 46 -6.40 -18.59 -12.14
N ILE A 47 -5.08 -18.47 -12.26
CA ILE A 47 -4.28 -17.46 -11.54
C ILE A 47 -3.83 -16.38 -12.53
N ARG A 48 -4.08 -15.09 -12.21
CA ARG A 48 -3.65 -13.94 -13.00
C ARG A 48 -2.96 -12.89 -12.14
N THR A 49 -2.10 -12.06 -12.73
CA THR A 49 -1.61 -10.85 -12.07
C THR A 49 -2.55 -9.68 -12.31
N ARG A 50 -2.77 -8.87 -11.27
CA ARG A 50 -3.43 -7.58 -11.42
C ARG A 50 -2.42 -6.50 -11.78
N ASP A 51 -2.41 -6.09 -13.04
CA ASP A 51 -1.35 -5.23 -13.61
C ASP A 51 -1.45 -3.74 -13.24
N ASP A 52 -2.58 -3.27 -12.71
CA ASP A 52 -2.79 -1.87 -12.31
C ASP A 52 -2.53 -1.60 -10.82
N THR A 53 -2.02 -2.60 -10.08
CA THR A 53 -1.61 -2.43 -8.68
C THR A 53 -0.24 -1.78 -8.61
N VAL A 54 -0.12 -0.71 -7.82
CA VAL A 54 1.14 0.02 -7.62
C VAL A 54 1.32 0.32 -6.14
N PHE A 55 2.57 0.49 -5.71
CA PHE A 55 2.84 0.85 -4.31
C PHE A 55 3.80 2.01 -4.19
N ARG A 56 3.79 2.63 -3.00
CA ARG A 56 4.74 3.63 -2.57
C ARG A 56 5.02 3.48 -1.08
N TYR A 57 6.29 3.65 -0.71
CA TYR A 57 6.70 3.79 0.67
C TYR A 57 6.98 5.28 1.00
N TYR A 58 6.45 5.74 2.12
CA TYR A 58 6.67 7.06 2.70
C TYR A 58 7.56 6.93 3.94
N GLU A 59 8.84 7.26 3.79
CA GLU A 59 9.87 7.12 4.85
C GLU A 59 9.62 8.06 6.04
N ASP A 60 9.03 9.24 5.80
CA ASP A 60 8.73 10.24 6.82
C ASP A 60 7.63 9.81 7.80
N THR A 61 6.71 8.96 7.35
CA THR A 61 5.61 8.42 8.17
C THR A 61 5.71 6.91 8.40
N ASP A 62 6.80 6.28 7.94
CA ASP A 62 6.97 4.82 7.89
C ASP A 62 5.72 4.08 7.38
N THR A 63 5.19 4.51 6.24
CA THR A 63 3.92 4.00 5.69
C THR A 63 4.10 3.37 4.32
N LEU A 64 3.65 2.13 4.15
CA LEU A 64 3.52 1.49 2.84
C LEU A 64 2.10 1.65 2.32
N SER A 65 1.92 2.36 1.21
CA SER A 65 0.64 2.45 0.51
C SER A 65 0.62 1.55 -0.72
N VAL A 66 -0.44 0.75 -0.85
CA VAL A 66 -0.76 -0.08 -2.03
C VAL A 66 -2.04 0.45 -2.67
N TYR A 67 -1.98 0.79 -3.96
CA TYR A 67 -3.09 1.35 -4.72
C TYR A 67 -3.59 0.34 -5.75
N PHE A 68 -4.90 0.07 -5.73
CA PHE A 68 -5.59 -0.80 -6.69
C PHE A 68 -6.26 -0.04 -7.83
N ALA A 69 -6.50 1.26 -7.61
CA ALA A 69 -6.92 2.21 -8.61
C ALA A 69 -6.09 3.49 -8.48
N LYS A 70 -5.93 4.23 -9.59
CA LYS A 70 -5.21 5.51 -9.58
C LYS A 70 -5.91 6.52 -8.66
N ALA A 71 -5.34 6.73 -7.48
CA ALA A 71 -5.81 7.73 -6.53
C ALA A 71 -5.67 9.14 -7.13
N SER A 72 -6.78 9.88 -7.13
CA SER A 72 -6.82 11.31 -7.46
C SER A 72 -7.90 11.99 -6.64
N SER A 73 -7.84 13.33 -6.55
CA SER A 73 -8.83 14.10 -5.80
C SER A 73 -10.26 13.73 -6.22
N GLY A 74 -11.12 13.45 -5.25
CA GLY A 74 -12.51 13.07 -5.47
C GLY A 74 -12.78 11.60 -5.83
N VAL A 75 -11.73 10.79 -6.04
CA VAL A 75 -11.86 9.32 -6.19
C VAL A 75 -12.08 8.69 -4.82
N VAL A 76 -11.18 8.94 -3.86
CA VAL A 76 -11.37 8.54 -2.46
C VAL A 76 -12.46 9.39 -1.83
N ARG A 77 -13.41 8.75 -1.15
CA ARG A 77 -14.52 9.38 -0.44
C ARG A 77 -14.34 9.37 1.06
N TYR A 78 -13.91 8.24 1.60
CA TYR A 78 -13.66 8.07 3.02
C TYR A 78 -12.55 7.03 3.22
N CYS A 79 -12.02 7.00 4.43
CA CYS A 79 -11.06 6.00 4.87
C CYS A 79 -11.55 5.40 6.18
N GLU A 80 -11.18 4.16 6.43
CA GLU A 80 -11.54 3.41 7.64
C GLU A 80 -10.32 2.61 8.11
N GLU A 81 -10.03 2.69 9.40
CA GLU A 81 -9.02 1.83 10.04
C GLU A 81 -9.66 0.45 10.22
N VAL A 82 -9.10 -0.58 9.60
CA VAL A 82 -9.64 -1.95 9.70
C VAL A 82 -8.90 -2.77 10.77
N ASN A 83 -7.81 -2.23 11.29
CA ASN A 83 -7.12 -2.64 12.50
C ASN A 83 -6.12 -1.54 12.91
N ASP A 84 -5.36 -1.76 13.99
CA ASP A 84 -4.41 -0.80 14.56
C ASP A 84 -3.33 -0.27 13.60
N PHE A 85 -3.04 -0.97 12.50
CA PHE A 85 -1.94 -0.65 11.60
C PHE A 85 -2.33 -0.60 10.12
N ILE A 86 -3.63 -0.73 9.78
CA ILE A 86 -4.13 -0.71 8.41
C ILE A 86 -5.25 0.30 8.24
N LEU A 87 -5.03 1.27 7.35
CA LEU A 87 -6.05 2.20 6.86
C LEU A 87 -6.45 1.83 5.43
N VAL A 88 -7.76 1.71 5.19
CA VAL A 88 -8.32 1.40 3.87
C VAL A 88 -9.04 2.63 3.33
N SER A 89 -8.79 2.97 2.08
CA SER A 89 -9.45 4.08 1.38
C SER A 89 -10.50 3.55 0.42
N TYR A 90 -11.72 4.10 0.47
CA TYR A 90 -12.85 3.66 -0.34
C TYR A 90 -13.31 4.76 -1.31
N ASP A 91 -13.85 4.35 -2.46
CA ASP A 91 -14.53 5.25 -3.40
C ASP A 91 -15.99 5.52 -2.99
N GLY A 92 -16.78 6.10 -3.91
CA GLY A 92 -18.19 6.41 -3.62
C GLY A 92 -19.17 5.24 -3.77
N ASP A 93 -18.69 4.10 -4.24
CA ASP A 93 -19.44 2.85 -4.37
C ASP A 93 -18.96 1.81 -3.34
N ASP A 94 -18.31 2.26 -2.26
CA ASP A 94 -17.70 1.46 -1.19
C ASP A 94 -16.66 0.44 -1.70
N LYS A 95 -15.94 0.78 -2.78
CA LYS A 95 -14.85 -0.05 -3.31
C LYS A 95 -13.49 0.42 -2.82
N ILE A 96 -12.63 -0.53 -2.50
CA ILE A 96 -11.28 -0.32 -2.01
C ILE A 96 -10.42 0.28 -3.14
N VAL A 97 -9.93 1.50 -2.91
CA VAL A 97 -9.02 2.23 -3.80
C VAL A 97 -7.58 1.94 -3.43
N SER A 98 -7.26 1.94 -2.14
CA SER A 98 -5.92 1.73 -1.61
C SER A 98 -5.94 1.26 -0.17
N VAL A 99 -4.81 0.69 0.24
CA VAL A 99 -4.52 0.31 1.63
C VAL A 99 -3.19 0.95 2.05
N GLU A 100 -3.13 1.44 3.28
CA GLU A 100 -1.92 1.92 3.93
C GLU A 100 -1.59 1.02 5.12
N ILE A 101 -0.33 0.63 5.25
CA ILE A 101 0.21 -0.11 6.39
C ILE A 101 1.13 0.84 7.15
N TYR A 102 0.81 1.15 8.40
CA TYR A 102 1.63 1.95 9.31
C TYR A 102 2.74 1.10 9.93
N GLU A 103 3.80 1.75 10.41
CA GLU A 103 4.97 1.07 11.01
C GLU A 103 5.52 -0.03 10.08
N ALA A 104 5.47 0.24 8.77
CA ALA A 104 5.68 -0.77 7.75
C ALA A 104 7.08 -1.38 7.81
N SER A 105 8.09 -0.60 8.20
CA SER A 105 9.46 -1.08 8.33
C SER A 105 9.62 -2.13 9.44
N GLU A 106 8.82 -2.04 10.49
CA GLU A 106 8.81 -2.99 11.60
C GLU A 106 7.95 -4.21 11.28
N LEU A 107 6.71 -3.99 10.83
CA LEU A 107 5.70 -5.03 10.65
C LEU A 107 5.92 -5.92 9.43
N LEU A 108 6.54 -5.43 8.35
CA LEU A 108 6.77 -6.24 7.16
C LEU A 108 7.98 -7.15 7.34
N CYS A 109 7.88 -8.35 6.77
CA CYS A 109 9.00 -9.30 6.72
C CYS A 109 10.10 -8.89 5.72
N CYS A 110 9.90 -7.81 4.95
CA CYS A 110 10.83 -7.28 3.96
C CYS A 110 11.26 -5.85 4.34
N HIS A 111 12.39 -5.39 3.80
CA HIS A 111 12.80 -3.98 3.94
C HIS A 111 12.27 -3.13 2.79
N LEU A 112 12.11 -1.83 3.07
CA LEU A 112 11.50 -0.86 2.16
C LEU A 112 12.51 0.01 1.42
N PHE A 113 13.81 -0.15 1.70
CA PHE A 113 14.91 0.54 0.99
C PHE A 113 14.95 0.22 -0.51
N ASP A 114 15.33 1.21 -1.34
CA ASP A 114 15.49 1.07 -2.79
C ASP A 114 16.82 0.38 -3.14
N THR A 115 16.96 -0.87 -2.69
CA THR A 115 18.10 -1.72 -3.01
C THR A 115 17.65 -3.17 -3.15
N PRO A 116 18.23 -3.96 -4.06
CA PRO A 116 17.92 -5.38 -4.17
C PRO A 116 18.65 -6.23 -3.12
N LYS A 117 19.49 -5.62 -2.28
CA LYS A 117 20.29 -6.31 -1.26
C LYS A 117 19.46 -6.53 -0.01
N THR A 118 19.54 -7.72 0.57
CA THR A 118 19.08 -7.99 1.93
C THR A 118 19.70 -7.00 2.93
N ILE A 119 18.88 -6.47 3.83
CA ILE A 119 19.28 -5.60 4.95
C ILE A 119 18.69 -6.19 6.23
N ASP A 120 19.50 -6.35 7.27
CA ASP A 120 19.10 -6.91 8.57
C ASP A 120 18.32 -8.23 8.45
N ASN A 121 18.77 -9.10 7.55
CA ASN A 121 18.13 -10.38 7.18
C ASN A 121 16.73 -10.26 6.55
N LYS A 122 16.20 -9.06 6.35
CA LYS A 122 14.98 -8.83 5.57
C LYS A 122 15.31 -8.80 4.07
N PRO A 123 14.57 -9.51 3.19
CA PRO A 123 14.67 -9.35 1.74
C PRO A 123 14.12 -7.99 1.29
N PRO A 124 14.40 -7.53 0.06
CA PRO A 124 13.74 -6.36 -0.49
C PRO A 124 12.24 -6.60 -0.70
N LEU A 125 11.42 -5.55 -0.51
CA LEU A 125 10.00 -5.57 -0.83
C LEU A 125 9.77 -6.03 -2.28
N ALA A 126 8.90 -7.04 -2.43
CA ALA A 126 8.44 -7.50 -3.73
C ALA A 126 6.92 -7.63 -3.75
N LEU A 127 6.24 -6.78 -4.53
CA LEU A 127 4.78 -6.75 -4.55
C LEU A 127 4.21 -7.61 -5.69
N TYR A 128 3.48 -8.67 -5.34
CA TYR A 128 2.81 -9.57 -6.29
C TYR A 128 1.30 -9.63 -6.04
N PRO A 129 0.50 -8.97 -6.88
CA PRO A 129 -0.96 -9.00 -6.79
C PRO A 129 -1.50 -10.19 -7.60
N ILE A 130 -1.85 -11.27 -6.92
CA ILE A 130 -2.25 -12.57 -7.47
C ILE A 130 -3.77 -12.72 -7.35
N CYS A 131 -4.47 -12.76 -8.49
CA CYS A 131 -5.91 -13.02 -8.56
C CYS A 131 -6.17 -14.52 -8.61
N TYR A 132 -7.08 -15.01 -7.76
CA TYR A 132 -7.63 -16.37 -7.80
C TYR A 132 -9.06 -16.32 -8.34
N GLU A 133 -9.25 -16.63 -9.62
CA GLU A 133 -10.57 -16.52 -10.27
C GLU A 133 -11.59 -17.52 -9.70
N ASP A 134 -11.14 -18.65 -9.15
CA ASP A 134 -11.99 -19.69 -8.57
C ASP A 134 -12.64 -19.29 -7.25
N ARG A 135 -12.01 -18.36 -6.52
CA ARG A 135 -12.49 -17.86 -5.21
C ARG A 135 -12.90 -16.39 -5.24
N ASP A 136 -12.66 -15.69 -6.35
CA ASP A 136 -12.78 -14.24 -6.46
C ASP A 136 -11.95 -13.49 -5.41
N ASP A 137 -10.71 -13.95 -5.21
CA ASP A 137 -9.78 -13.37 -4.24
C ASP A 137 -8.64 -12.63 -4.95
N LEU A 138 -8.13 -11.56 -4.34
CA LEU A 138 -6.84 -10.96 -4.66
C LEU A 138 -5.90 -11.13 -3.46
N GLU A 139 -4.76 -11.77 -3.66
CA GLU A 139 -3.69 -11.83 -2.67
C GLU A 139 -2.54 -10.90 -3.08
N VAL A 140 -2.14 -9.97 -2.22
CA VAL A 140 -1.01 -9.07 -2.43
C VAL A 140 0.16 -9.54 -1.58
N LEU A 141 1.06 -10.32 -2.18
CA LEU A 141 2.25 -10.82 -1.51
C LEU A 141 3.37 -9.77 -1.52
N PHE A 142 4.07 -9.60 -0.41
CA PHE A 142 5.15 -8.61 -0.24
C PHE A 142 6.58 -9.18 -0.37
N VAL A 143 6.70 -10.47 -0.69
CA VAL A 143 7.97 -11.20 -0.77
C VAL A 143 8.13 -12.02 -2.05
N CYS A 144 9.38 -12.26 -2.43
CA CYS A 144 9.78 -13.09 -3.58
C CYS A 144 9.60 -14.60 -3.38
N SER A 145 9.19 -15.06 -2.20
CA SER A 145 8.86 -16.46 -1.97
C SER A 145 7.85 -16.55 -0.83
N LYS A 146 6.75 -17.26 -1.05
CA LYS A 146 5.70 -17.41 -0.05
C LYS A 146 6.22 -18.33 1.07
N PRO A 147 6.19 -17.90 2.35
CA PRO A 147 6.57 -18.74 3.47
C PRO A 147 5.75 -20.03 3.54
N SER A 148 6.35 -21.07 4.10
CA SER A 148 5.74 -22.40 4.26
C SER A 148 4.47 -22.38 5.11
N SER A 149 4.40 -21.47 6.08
CA SER A 149 3.26 -21.24 6.97
C SER A 149 2.88 -19.77 6.92
N ILE A 150 1.60 -19.53 6.67
CA ILE A 150 0.98 -18.21 6.81
C ILE A 150 -0.27 -18.41 7.66
N THR A 151 -0.38 -17.61 8.72
CA THR A 151 -1.60 -17.50 9.51
C THR A 151 -2.34 -16.25 9.07
N PHE A 152 -3.57 -16.41 8.62
CA PHE A 152 -4.44 -15.28 8.28
C PHE A 152 -5.21 -14.81 9.51
N LYS A 153 -5.27 -13.48 9.68
CA LYS A 153 -6.07 -12.82 10.72
C LYS A 153 -7.09 -11.91 10.05
N GLU A 154 -8.35 -12.06 10.45
CA GLU A 154 -9.44 -11.18 10.02
C GLU A 154 -9.20 -9.74 10.48
N THR A 155 -9.63 -8.78 9.66
CA THR A 155 -9.72 -7.35 10.04
C THR A 155 -11.16 -6.98 10.34
N GLU A 156 -11.42 -5.75 10.78
CA GLU A 156 -12.79 -5.24 10.96
C GLU A 156 -13.58 -5.22 9.65
N ASP A 157 -12.89 -5.03 8.51
CA ASP A 157 -13.44 -5.32 7.19
C ASP A 157 -13.30 -6.81 6.89
N LYS A 158 -14.43 -7.51 6.86
CA LYS A 158 -14.52 -8.97 6.64
C LYS A 158 -14.03 -9.41 5.28
N ASP A 159 -13.93 -8.48 4.33
CA ASP A 159 -13.38 -8.77 3.00
C ASP A 159 -11.85 -8.64 2.97
N ILE A 160 -11.20 -8.37 4.10
CA ILE A 160 -9.73 -8.19 4.20
C ILE A 160 -9.16 -9.06 5.32
N GLU A 161 -8.12 -9.84 4.99
CA GLU A 161 -7.32 -10.60 5.95
C GLU A 161 -5.83 -10.25 5.83
N VAL A 162 -5.13 -10.29 6.96
CA VAL A 162 -3.68 -10.08 7.04
C VAL A 162 -2.98 -11.43 7.22
N GLY A 163 -2.14 -11.81 6.24
CA GLY A 163 -1.34 -13.02 6.31
C GLY A 163 0.03 -12.75 6.94
N MET A 164 0.29 -13.40 8.08
CA MET A 164 1.52 -13.28 8.85
C MET A 164 2.33 -14.58 8.83
N ASN A 165 3.66 -14.48 8.90
CA ASN A 165 4.54 -15.64 9.12
C ASN A 165 4.62 -16.03 10.60
N ASP A 166 5.40 -17.08 10.91
CA ASP A 166 5.61 -17.56 12.28
C ASP A 166 6.31 -16.54 13.21
N GLU A 167 6.93 -15.52 12.64
CA GLU A 167 7.58 -14.42 13.37
C GLU A 167 6.61 -13.24 13.61
N ASN A 168 5.31 -13.39 13.30
CA ASN A 168 4.29 -12.35 13.31
C ASN A 168 4.54 -11.17 12.37
N ASN A 169 5.43 -11.31 11.38
CA ASN A 169 5.64 -10.31 10.35
C ASN A 169 4.58 -10.46 9.24
N ILE A 170 4.06 -9.33 8.76
CA ILE A 170 3.13 -9.27 7.62
C ILE A 170 3.87 -9.70 6.35
N VAL A 171 3.26 -10.62 5.62
CA VAL A 171 3.80 -11.17 4.38
C VAL A 171 2.86 -10.94 3.21
N THR A 172 1.55 -10.89 3.47
CA THR A 172 0.54 -10.77 2.43
C THR A 172 -0.73 -10.12 2.96
N LEU A 173 -1.49 -9.49 2.08
CA LEU A 173 -2.89 -9.11 2.31
C LEU A 173 -3.79 -9.93 1.39
N LEU A 174 -4.91 -10.43 1.92
CA LEU A 174 -5.91 -11.15 1.16
C LEU A 174 -7.19 -10.31 1.11
N PHE A 175 -7.73 -10.13 -0.10
CA PHE A 175 -8.97 -9.42 -0.36
C PHE A 175 -9.98 -10.39 -0.96
N HIS A 176 -11.11 -10.57 -0.28
CA HIS A 176 -12.22 -11.39 -0.74
C HIS A 176 -13.17 -10.59 -1.63
N ASN A 177 -13.96 -11.30 -2.44
CA ASN A 177 -14.95 -10.71 -3.34
C ASN A 177 -14.33 -9.63 -4.24
N ALA A 178 -13.08 -9.84 -4.65
CA ALA A 178 -12.18 -8.85 -5.23
C ALA A 178 -12.75 -8.18 -6.48
N SER A 179 -13.49 -8.92 -7.31
CA SER A 179 -14.15 -8.37 -8.50
C SER A 179 -15.19 -7.29 -8.19
N SER A 180 -15.81 -7.38 -7.02
CA SER A 180 -16.86 -6.45 -6.55
C SER A 180 -16.32 -5.38 -5.60
N LYS A 181 -15.31 -5.73 -4.78
CA LYS A 181 -14.79 -4.89 -3.69
C LYS A 181 -13.62 -4.01 -4.09
N LEU A 182 -12.84 -4.38 -5.09
CA LEU A 182 -11.71 -3.56 -5.53
C LEU A 182 -12.16 -2.53 -6.57
N ALA A 183 -11.73 -1.29 -6.38
CA ALA A 183 -11.94 -0.25 -7.37
C ALA A 183 -11.23 -0.59 -8.69
N LYS A 184 -11.79 -0.12 -9.79
CA LYS A 184 -11.14 -0.14 -11.10
C LYS A 184 -10.57 1.22 -11.39
N THR A 185 -9.45 1.26 -12.10
CA THR A 185 -8.89 2.54 -12.55
C THR A 185 -9.88 3.25 -13.47
N LEU A 186 -10.36 4.42 -13.02
CA LEU A 186 -11.26 5.25 -13.79
C LEU A 186 -10.53 5.94 -14.97
N PRO A 187 -11.22 6.13 -16.11
CA PRO A 187 -10.75 6.98 -17.18
C PRO A 187 -10.37 8.39 -16.71
N GLU A 188 -9.42 9.02 -17.40
CA GLU A 188 -8.91 10.34 -17.01
C GLU A 188 -9.99 11.44 -16.95
N ASN A 189 -10.86 11.51 -17.94
CA ASN A 189 -11.96 12.47 -17.99
C ASN A 189 -12.94 12.30 -16.82
N GLU A 190 -13.16 11.07 -16.33
CA GLU A 190 -13.99 10.83 -15.14
C GLU A 190 -13.27 11.26 -13.86
N ARG A 191 -11.97 10.96 -13.76
CA ARG A 191 -11.15 11.42 -12.62
C ARG A 191 -11.07 12.94 -12.54
N GLU A 192 -10.97 13.63 -13.67
CA GLU A 192 -10.97 15.10 -13.74
C GLU A 192 -12.29 15.70 -13.26
N LYS A 193 -13.42 15.13 -13.70
CA LYS A 193 -14.76 15.54 -13.22
C LYS A 193 -14.89 15.36 -11.71
N LEU A 194 -14.39 14.25 -11.17
CA LEU A 194 -14.39 14.00 -9.73
C LEU A 194 -13.51 14.99 -8.97
N ALA A 195 -12.34 15.32 -9.51
CA ALA A 195 -11.43 16.29 -8.93
C ALA A 195 -12.02 17.71 -8.92
N GLU A 196 -12.68 18.12 -10.00
CA GLU A 196 -13.37 19.41 -10.06
C GLU A 196 -14.51 19.48 -9.04
N LYS A 197 -15.32 18.42 -8.94
CA LYS A 197 -16.39 18.32 -7.94
C LYS A 197 -15.85 18.35 -6.51
N ALA A 198 -14.73 17.68 -6.25
CA ALA A 198 -14.07 17.71 -4.95
C ALA A 198 -13.56 19.11 -4.61
N LYS A 199 -12.93 19.80 -5.56
CA LYS A 199 -12.46 21.18 -5.39
C LYS A 199 -13.60 22.14 -5.05
N LEU A 200 -14.75 22.02 -5.73
CA LEU A 200 -15.92 22.84 -5.46
C LEU A 200 -16.47 22.59 -4.05
N ARG A 201 -16.56 21.33 -3.61
CA ARG A 201 -16.97 20.97 -2.24
C ARG A 201 -16.02 21.56 -1.19
N SER A 202 -14.70 21.45 -1.41
CA SER A 202 -13.71 22.03 -0.49
C SER A 202 -13.83 23.55 -0.41
N LEU A 203 -14.09 24.24 -1.53
CA LEU A 203 -14.34 25.69 -1.55
C LEU A 203 -15.62 26.06 -0.78
N GLU A 204 -16.66 25.26 -0.90
CA GLU A 204 -17.92 25.48 -0.18
C GLU A 204 -17.73 25.31 1.33
N ILE A 205 -17.06 24.24 1.76
CA ILE A 205 -16.72 24.00 3.17
C ILE A 205 -15.89 25.17 3.73
N ALA A 206 -14.88 25.63 3.00
CA ALA A 206 -14.04 26.75 3.42
C ALA A 206 -14.80 28.07 3.55
N LYS A 207 -15.83 28.31 2.72
CA LYS A 207 -16.69 29.50 2.86
C LYS A 207 -17.48 29.48 4.16
N TRP A 208 -17.96 28.31 4.57
CA TRP A 208 -18.76 28.17 5.79
C TRP A 208 -17.90 28.12 7.06
N SER A 209 -16.66 27.63 7.00
CA SER A 209 -15.77 27.61 8.17
C SER A 209 -15.45 29.01 8.69
N HIS A 210 -15.35 30.01 7.81
CA HIS A 210 -15.13 31.42 8.20
C HIS A 210 -16.34 32.10 8.86
N LEU A 211 -17.51 31.46 8.90
CA LEU A 211 -18.72 31.97 9.56
C LEU A 211 -18.96 31.34 10.94
N LEU A 212 -18.10 30.40 11.34
CA LEU A 212 -18.19 29.67 12.61
C LEU A 212 -17.10 30.08 13.62
N ASP A 213 -16.20 30.99 13.23
CA ASP A 213 -15.25 31.72 14.10
C ASP A 213 -15.83 33.07 14.54
#